data_AF-A0A0J1BRX7-F1
#
_entry.id   AF-A0A0J1BRX7-F1
#
_cell.length_a   1.000
_cell.length_b   1.000
_cell.length_c   1.000
_cell.angle_alpha   90.00
_cell.angle_beta   90.00
_cell.angle_gamma   90.00
#
_symmetry.space_group_name_H-M   'P 1'
#
loop_
_entity.id
_entity.type
_entity.pdbx_description
1 polymer ?
#
loop_
_entity_poly.entity_id
_entity_poly.type
_entity_poly.pdbx_seq_one_letter_code
_entity_poly.pdbx_strand_id
1 'polypeptide(L)'
;MSSSGSATRRCSRQTCTRDAVTTLTYVYSDSTAVVGPLAGHAEPHAYDLCAVHSDRLTVPRGWQVVRLELPEDRARREDIGAVAEAVREPEPPAAVRERPRAVLRDVSLPRSAAPRDALPDRPVPERRLPEPLPRDVPMPDSLRRPHLRRPTGHGGAAVPEV
;
A
#
# COMPACT_ATOMS: atom_id res chain seq x y z
N MET A 1 4.85 -16.41 7.62
CA MET A 1 4.21 -15.64 6.53
C MET A 1 3.48 -14.49 7.18
N SER A 2 4.22 -13.42 7.47
CA SER A 2 3.76 -12.35 8.36
C SER A 2 2.87 -11.38 7.61
N SER A 3 1.56 -11.65 7.62
CA SER A 3 0.55 -10.64 7.35
C SER A 3 0.47 -9.74 8.59
N SER A 4 1.31 -8.71 8.65
CA SER A 4 1.16 -7.65 9.65
C SER A 4 -0.10 -6.87 9.33
N GLY A 5 -1.19 -7.18 10.03
CA GLY A 5 -2.43 -6.43 10.00
C GLY A 5 -2.24 -5.03 10.58
N SER A 6 -1.83 -4.08 9.74
CA SER A 6 -1.94 -2.66 9.99
C SER A 6 -3.27 -2.16 9.44
N ALA A 7 -4.00 -1.32 10.19
CA ALA A 7 -5.22 -0.65 9.76
C ALA A 7 -5.13 -0.26 8.28
N THR A 8 -6.02 -0.81 7.44
CA THR A 8 -5.93 -0.63 6.00
C THR A 8 -6.09 0.85 5.68
N ARG A 9 -5.05 1.44 5.09
CA ARG A 9 -5.11 2.83 4.66
C ARG A 9 -6.11 2.94 3.52
N ARG A 10 -6.95 3.97 3.57
CA ARG A 10 -7.95 4.21 2.54
C ARG A 10 -7.39 5.10 1.45
N CYS A 11 -7.91 4.94 0.25
CA CYS A 11 -7.54 5.77 -0.88
C CYS A 11 -7.81 7.27 -0.61
N SER A 12 -6.84 8.13 -0.91
CA SER A 12 -6.92 9.59 -0.72
C SER A 12 -7.86 10.30 -1.69
N ARG A 13 -8.36 9.62 -2.73
CA ARG A 13 -9.38 10.16 -3.64
C ARG A 13 -10.68 10.38 -2.86
N GLN A 14 -11.21 11.60 -2.95
CA GLN A 14 -12.56 11.94 -2.50
C GLN A 14 -13.57 10.90 -3.00
N THR A 15 -14.49 10.50 -2.11
CA THR A 15 -15.53 9.46 -2.30
C THR A 15 -15.04 8.02 -2.48
N CYS A 16 -13.73 7.74 -2.47
CA CYS A 16 -13.22 6.38 -2.52
C CYS A 16 -13.09 5.78 -1.12
N THR A 17 -13.68 4.60 -0.91
CA THR A 17 -13.56 3.83 0.35
C THR A 17 -12.65 2.61 0.24
N ARG A 18 -12.08 2.36 -0.95
CA ARG A 18 -11.22 1.20 -1.20
C ARG A 18 -9.89 1.33 -0.47
N ASP A 19 -9.32 0.18 -0.12
CA ASP A 19 -7.99 0.10 0.46
C ASP A 19 -6.93 0.58 -0.53
N ALA A 20 -5.98 1.35 -0.02
CA ALA A 20 -4.83 1.79 -0.76
C ALA A 20 -3.82 0.65 -0.87
N VAL A 21 -3.23 0.53 -2.06
CA VAL A 21 -2.22 -0.50 -2.38
C VAL A 21 -0.95 0.11 -2.99
N THR A 22 -1.02 1.40 -3.35
CA THR A 22 0.10 2.16 -3.90
C THR A 22 0.16 3.53 -3.23
N THR A 23 1.33 4.15 -3.28
CA THR A 23 1.55 5.53 -2.85
C THR A 23 2.04 6.34 -4.05
N LEU A 24 1.44 7.51 -4.27
CA LEU A 24 1.77 8.47 -5.31
C LEU A 24 2.47 9.68 -4.70
N THR A 25 3.60 10.06 -5.28
CA THR A 25 4.37 11.25 -4.92
C THR A 25 4.58 12.13 -6.14
N TYR A 26 4.36 13.44 -6.00
CA TYR A 26 4.66 14.41 -7.05
C TYR A 26 6.00 15.11 -6.79
N VAL A 27 6.91 14.98 -7.73
CA VAL A 27 8.21 15.66 -7.77
C VAL A 27 8.08 16.82 -8.75
N TYR A 28 7.77 18.00 -8.23
CA TYR A 28 7.46 19.18 -9.04
C TYR A 28 8.67 19.72 -9.82
N SER A 29 9.88 19.64 -9.25
CA SER A 29 11.12 20.07 -9.92
C SER A 29 11.34 19.35 -11.24
N ASP A 30 11.04 18.05 -11.25
CA ASP A 30 11.26 17.17 -12.40
C ASP A 30 9.97 16.92 -13.19
N SER A 31 8.87 17.61 -12.86
CA SER A 31 7.54 17.37 -13.44
C SER A 31 7.18 15.89 -13.48
N THR A 32 7.44 15.17 -12.39
CA THR A 32 7.33 13.70 -12.35
C THR A 32 6.35 13.25 -11.27
N ALA A 33 5.50 12.27 -11.62
CA ALA A 33 4.61 11.58 -10.72
C ALA A 33 5.12 10.14 -10.52
N VAL A 34 5.56 9.84 -9.30
CA VAL A 34 6.08 8.53 -8.94
C VAL A 34 4.98 7.74 -8.24
N VAL A 35 4.56 6.61 -8.82
CA VAL A 35 3.63 5.66 -8.21
C VAL A 35 4.44 4.46 -7.75
N GLY A 36 4.51 4.26 -6.46
CA GLY A 36 5.22 3.13 -5.86
C GLY A 36 4.32 2.22 -5.05
N PRO A 37 4.90 1.13 -4.50
CA PRO A 37 4.25 0.29 -3.51
C PRO A 37 3.77 1.12 -2.33
N LEU A 38 2.74 0.65 -1.63
CA LEU A 38 2.20 1.35 -0.47
C LEU A 38 3.31 1.58 0.58
N ALA A 39 3.67 2.85 0.81
CA ALA A 39 4.78 3.23 1.69
C ALA A 39 4.53 2.75 3.12
N GLY A 40 5.51 2.25 3.88
CA GLY A 40 5.26 1.68 5.22
C GLY A 40 4.59 2.62 6.24
N HIS A 41 4.69 3.94 6.02
CA HIS A 41 4.14 4.98 6.87
C HIS A 41 3.42 6.04 6.01
N ALA A 42 2.47 6.77 6.61
CA ALA A 42 1.78 7.86 5.94
C ALA A 42 2.69 9.10 5.88
N GLU A 43 3.15 9.43 4.68
CA GLU A 43 3.99 10.60 4.40
C GLU A 43 3.10 11.84 4.11
N PRO A 44 3.41 13.03 4.63
CA PRO A 44 2.58 14.23 4.47
C PRO A 44 2.52 14.77 3.03
N HIS A 45 3.43 14.34 2.16
CA HIS A 45 3.49 14.76 0.75
C HIS A 45 3.16 13.63 -0.23
N ALA A 46 2.58 12.54 0.26
CA ALA A 46 2.23 11.39 -0.55
C ALA A 46 0.73 11.09 -0.50
N TYR A 47 0.22 10.51 -1.58
CA TYR A 47 -1.18 10.16 -1.75
C TYR A 47 -1.34 8.66 -1.88
N ASP A 48 -2.11 8.06 -0.99
CA ASP A 48 -2.33 6.62 -1.00
C ASP A 48 -3.50 6.30 -1.97
N LEU A 49 -3.24 5.47 -2.98
CA LEU A 49 -4.18 5.15 -4.05
C LEU A 49 -4.52 3.66 -4.08
N CYS A 50 -5.79 3.35 -4.31
CA CYS A 50 -6.23 1.99 -4.61
C CYS A 50 -5.83 1.60 -6.04
N ALA A 51 -5.83 0.30 -6.35
CA ALA A 51 -5.42 -0.22 -7.66
C ALA A 51 -6.10 0.51 -8.82
N VAL A 52 -7.43 0.70 -8.73
CA VAL A 52 -8.23 1.36 -9.76
C VAL A 52 -7.83 2.83 -9.97
N HIS A 53 -7.53 3.58 -8.90
CA HIS A 53 -7.15 4.99 -9.03
C HIS A 53 -5.70 5.16 -9.44
N SER A 54 -4.83 4.23 -9.06
CA SER A 54 -3.45 4.20 -9.54
C SER A 54 -3.38 3.91 -11.05
N ASP A 55 -4.29 3.07 -11.56
CA ASP A 55 -4.38 2.71 -12.98
C ASP A 55 -4.95 3.86 -13.81
N ARG A 56 -6.04 4.48 -13.34
CA ARG A 56 -6.69 5.63 -14.00
C ARG A 56 -6.05 6.98 -13.69
N LEU A 57 -4.83 7.00 -13.13
CA LEU A 57 -4.14 8.23 -12.80
C LEU A 57 -3.77 8.98 -14.09
N THR A 58 -4.21 10.22 -14.20
CA THR A 58 -3.82 11.14 -15.29
C THR A 58 -3.01 12.28 -14.71
N VAL A 59 -1.84 12.54 -15.29
CA VAL A 59 -0.97 13.64 -14.91
C VAL A 59 -1.12 14.83 -15.88
N PRO A 60 -0.71 16.05 -15.48
CA PRO A 60 -0.72 17.21 -16.36
C PRO A 60 0.14 16.99 -17.63
N ARG A 61 -0.11 17.78 -18.67
CA ARG A 61 0.69 17.70 -19.91
C ARG A 61 2.15 18.05 -19.62
N GLY A 62 3.07 17.29 -20.21
CA GLY A 62 4.51 17.44 -19.97
C GLY A 62 5.03 16.75 -18.71
N TRP A 63 4.16 16.10 -17.91
CA TRP A 63 4.59 15.32 -16.75
C TRP A 63 4.90 13.87 -17.11
N GLN A 64 5.91 13.30 -16.45
CA GLN A 64 6.27 11.89 -16.56
C GLN A 64 5.62 11.07 -15.45
N VAL A 65 5.10 9.88 -15.76
CA VAL A 65 4.64 8.91 -14.76
C VAL A 65 5.68 7.81 -14.63
N VAL A 66 6.21 7.60 -13.42
CA VAL A 66 7.15 6.53 -13.09
C VAL A 66 6.45 5.55 -12.17
N ARG A 67 6.29 4.29 -12.61
CA ARG A 67 5.72 3.22 -11.77
C ARG A 67 6.85 2.35 -11.24
N LEU A 68 7.00 2.29 -9.92
CA LEU A 68 7.99 1.48 -9.24
C LEU A 68 7.34 0.15 -8.83
N GLU A 69 7.95 -0.95 -9.26
CA GLU A 69 7.58 -2.30 -8.83
C GLU A 69 8.58 -2.78 -7.79
N LEU A 70 8.15 -3.52 -6.77
CA LEU A 70 9.10 -4.16 -5.87
C LEU A 70 9.89 -5.23 -6.64
N PRO A 71 11.20 -5.39 -6.36
CA PRO A 71 11.98 -6.48 -6.93
C PRO A 71 11.33 -7.85 -6.75
N GLU A 72 10.72 -8.07 -5.58
CA GLU A 72 9.97 -9.28 -5.23
C GLU A 72 8.75 -9.51 -6.14
N ASP A 73 8.00 -8.44 -6.44
CA ASP A 73 6.81 -8.51 -7.29
C ASP A 73 7.19 -8.83 -8.73
N ARG A 74 8.29 -8.23 -9.20
CA ARG A 74 8.86 -8.51 -10.51
C ARG A 74 9.36 -9.96 -10.60
N ALA A 75 10.18 -10.38 -9.64
CA ALA A 75 10.71 -11.75 -9.58
C ALA A 75 9.56 -12.78 -9.53
N ARG A 76 8.51 -12.51 -8.75
CA ARG A 76 7.29 -13.35 -8.72
C ARG A 76 6.60 -13.44 -10.08
N ARG A 77 6.47 -12.34 -10.82
CA ARG A 77 5.88 -12.37 -12.18
C ARG A 77 6.73 -13.18 -13.15
N GLU A 78 8.05 -13.04 -13.08
CA GLU A 78 9.01 -13.77 -13.92
C GLU A 78 8.99 -15.29 -13.61
N ASP A 79 8.94 -15.67 -12.34
CA ASP A 79 8.83 -17.07 -11.88
C ASP A 79 7.56 -17.76 -12.40
N ILE A 80 6.40 -17.08 -12.30
CA ILE A 80 5.13 -17.60 -12.86
C ILE A 80 5.23 -17.83 -14.37
N GLY A 81 5.92 -16.93 -15.09
CA GLY A 81 6.16 -17.09 -16.53
C GLY A 81 7.06 -18.28 -16.85
N ALA A 82 8.12 -18.50 -16.07
CA ALA A 82 9.02 -19.64 -16.24
C ALA A 82 8.29 -20.98 -16.02
N VAL A 83 7.42 -21.06 -15.02
CA VAL A 83 6.58 -22.24 -14.76
C VAL A 83 5.61 -22.48 -15.93
N ALA A 84 4.98 -21.43 -16.47
CA ALA A 84 4.06 -21.57 -17.59
C ALA A 84 4.73 -22.13 -18.86
N GLU A 85 6.00 -21.77 -19.10
CA GLU A 85 6.76 -22.31 -20.23
C GLU A 85 7.23 -23.74 -19.98
N ALA A 86 7.64 -24.09 -18.75
CA ALA A 86 7.95 -25.47 -18.39
C ALA A 86 6.73 -26.40 -18.56
N VAL A 87 5.51 -25.92 -18.31
CA VAL A 87 4.27 -26.69 -18.52
C VAL A 87 3.89 -26.79 -20.01
N ARG A 88 4.48 -25.97 -20.89
CA ARG A 88 4.26 -26.02 -22.34
C ARG A 88 5.10 -27.10 -23.03
N GLU A 89 5.95 -27.83 -22.32
CA GLU A 89 6.61 -29.03 -22.86
C GLU A 89 5.55 -29.97 -23.50
N PRO A 90 5.77 -30.45 -24.73
CA PRO A 90 4.72 -31.10 -25.51
C PRO A 90 4.31 -32.39 -24.81
N GLU A 91 3.04 -32.47 -24.39
CA GLU A 91 2.47 -33.75 -23.98
C GLU A 91 2.72 -34.74 -25.13
N PRO A 92 3.43 -35.87 -24.89
CA PRO A 92 3.55 -36.89 -25.90
C PRO A 92 2.14 -37.28 -26.33
N PRO A 93 1.87 -37.50 -27.64
CA PRO A 93 0.53 -37.71 -28.15
C PRO A 93 -0.14 -38.78 -27.30
N ALA A 94 -1.16 -38.37 -26.56
CA ALA A 94 -1.87 -39.25 -25.66
C ALA A 94 -2.39 -40.42 -26.50
N ALA A 95 -1.73 -41.57 -26.41
CA ALA A 95 -2.34 -42.81 -26.81
C ALA A 95 -3.64 -42.88 -26.01
N VAL A 96 -4.77 -42.76 -26.69
CA VAL A 96 -6.10 -42.90 -26.12
C VAL A 96 -6.16 -44.29 -25.52
N ARG A 97 -5.78 -44.40 -24.24
CA ARG A 97 -6.09 -45.56 -23.44
C ARG A 97 -7.57 -45.43 -23.17
N GLU A 98 -8.36 -46.21 -23.91
CA GLU A 98 -9.78 -46.40 -23.64
C GLU A 98 -9.93 -46.65 -22.14
N ARG A 99 -10.54 -45.69 -21.45
CA ARG A 99 -10.79 -45.76 -20.02
C ARG A 99 -11.80 -46.89 -19.86
N PRO A 100 -11.50 -48.02 -19.21
CA PRO A 100 -12.54 -48.95 -18.84
C PRO A 100 -13.50 -48.15 -17.96
N ARG A 101 -14.77 -48.12 -18.35
CA ARG A 101 -15.83 -47.41 -17.63
C ARG A 101 -16.06 -48.12 -16.29
N ALA A 102 -15.15 -47.91 -15.34
CA ALA A 102 -15.28 -48.42 -13.99
C ALA A 102 -16.44 -47.67 -13.34
N VAL A 103 -17.56 -48.38 -13.22
CA VAL A 103 -18.70 -47.97 -12.42
C VAL A 103 -18.18 -47.72 -11.01
N LEU A 104 -18.25 -46.46 -10.55
CA LEU A 104 -18.06 -46.13 -9.15
C LEU A 104 -19.17 -46.84 -8.38
N ARG A 105 -18.86 -47.96 -7.72
CA ARG A 105 -19.72 -48.49 -6.66
C ARG A 105 -19.55 -47.59 -5.44
N ASP A 106 -20.68 -47.21 -4.84
CA ASP A 106 -20.80 -46.38 -3.65
C ASP A 106 -19.68 -46.64 -2.62
N VAL A 107 -18.68 -45.76 -2.62
CA VAL A 107 -17.76 -45.64 -1.50
C VAL A 107 -18.45 -44.76 -0.48
N SER A 108 -19.12 -45.37 0.49
CA SER A 108 -19.53 -44.66 1.69
C SER A 108 -18.27 -44.27 2.48
N LEU A 109 -17.81 -43.03 2.29
CA LEU A 109 -16.76 -42.43 3.10
C LEU A 109 -17.25 -42.37 4.56
N PRO A 110 -16.48 -42.84 5.56
CA PRO A 110 -16.87 -42.68 6.94
C PRO A 110 -16.91 -41.19 7.29
N ARG A 111 -18.04 -40.73 7.82
CA ARG A 111 -18.21 -39.38 8.34
C ARG A 111 -17.30 -39.22 9.55
N SER A 112 -16.19 -38.50 9.40
CA SER A 112 -15.32 -38.15 10.53
C SER A 112 -16.12 -37.37 11.56
N ALA A 113 -16.48 -38.02 12.67
CA ALA A 113 -16.93 -37.35 13.88
C ALA A 113 -15.68 -36.74 14.54
N ALA A 114 -15.43 -35.45 14.29
CA ALA A 114 -14.45 -34.71 15.07
C ALA A 114 -14.95 -34.60 16.53
N PRO A 115 -14.14 -34.93 17.55
CA PRO A 115 -14.47 -34.61 18.93
C PRO A 115 -14.50 -33.09 19.08
N ARG A 116 -15.61 -32.55 19.59
CA ARG A 116 -15.77 -31.12 19.92
C ARG A 116 -15.25 -30.84 21.33
N ASP A 117 -14.12 -31.41 21.72
CA ASP A 117 -13.64 -31.28 23.09
C ASP A 117 -12.70 -30.08 23.25
N ALA A 118 -13.31 -29.03 23.81
CA ALA A 118 -12.77 -28.07 24.76
C ALA A 118 -11.41 -27.43 24.44
N LEU A 119 -11.47 -26.20 23.90
CA LEU A 119 -10.41 -25.23 24.20
C LEU A 119 -10.53 -24.87 25.69
N PRO A 120 -9.48 -25.02 26.52
CA PRO A 120 -9.55 -24.53 27.89
C PRO A 120 -9.71 -23.01 27.87
N ASP A 121 -10.63 -22.50 28.69
CA ASP A 121 -10.84 -21.07 28.92
C ASP A 121 -9.54 -20.45 29.46
N ARG A 122 -8.72 -19.91 28.55
CA ARG A 122 -7.57 -19.10 28.94
C ARG A 122 -8.10 -17.68 29.16
N PRO A 123 -8.00 -17.10 30.37
CA PRO A 123 -8.41 -15.73 30.57
C PRO A 123 -7.55 -14.83 29.67
N VAL A 124 -8.21 -14.05 28.80
CA VAL A 124 -7.55 -13.05 27.96
C VAL A 124 -6.99 -11.99 28.90
N PRO A 125 -5.66 -11.73 28.94
CA PRO A 125 -5.14 -10.61 29.69
C PRO A 125 -5.68 -9.33 29.03
N GLU A 126 -6.48 -8.58 29.77
CA GLU A 126 -7.01 -7.29 29.32
C GLU A 126 -5.82 -6.38 28.98
N ARG A 127 -5.66 -6.11 27.68
CA ARG A 127 -4.69 -5.12 27.22
C ARG A 127 -5.24 -3.77 27.65
N ARG A 128 -4.70 -3.24 28.75
CA ARG A 128 -4.97 -1.88 29.19
C ARG A 128 -4.72 -0.96 27.99
N LEU A 129 -5.77 -0.31 27.49
CA LEU A 129 -5.62 0.66 26.40
C LEU A 129 -4.60 1.71 26.85
N PRO A 130 -3.65 2.13 25.99
CA PRO A 130 -2.86 3.30 26.28
C PRO A 130 -3.79 4.48 26.50
N GLU A 131 -3.54 5.25 27.57
CA GLU A 131 -4.36 6.41 27.89
C GLU A 131 -4.41 7.35 26.67
N PRO A 132 -5.57 7.96 26.39
CA PRO A 132 -5.67 8.92 25.29
C PRO A 132 -4.67 10.05 25.52
N LEU A 133 -3.90 10.38 24.47
CA LEU A 133 -2.94 11.48 24.53
C LEU A 133 -3.67 12.75 25.00
N PRO A 134 -3.07 13.54 25.91
CA PRO A 134 -3.67 14.78 26.37
C PRO A 134 -3.96 15.68 25.17
N ARG A 135 -5.18 16.24 25.13
CA ARG A 135 -5.64 17.08 24.00
C ARG A 135 -4.90 18.41 23.89
N ASP A 136 -4.09 18.74 24.90
CA ASP A 136 -3.26 19.93 24.98
C ASP A 136 -1.79 19.54 25.11
N VAL A 137 -1.18 19.03 24.04
CA VAL A 137 0.28 18.96 23.95
C VAL A 137 0.80 20.31 23.46
N PRO A 138 1.50 21.11 24.29
CA PRO A 138 2.09 22.36 23.82
C PRO A 138 3.14 22.06 22.74
N MET A 139 3.00 22.71 21.58
CA MET A 139 3.92 22.58 20.46
C MET A 139 5.36 22.93 20.90
N PRO A 140 6.38 22.14 20.50
CA PRO A 140 7.76 22.43 20.86
C PRO A 140 8.21 23.77 20.29
N ASP A 141 9.02 24.52 21.06
CA ASP A 141 9.46 25.88 20.74
C ASP A 141 10.18 25.97 19.38
N SER A 142 10.74 24.84 18.91
CA SER A 142 11.39 24.66 17.60
C SER A 142 10.49 24.92 16.39
N LEU A 143 9.16 24.88 16.55
CA LEU A 143 8.18 25.17 15.50
C LEU A 143 7.61 26.60 15.58
N ARG A 144 8.06 27.41 16.55
CA ARG A 144 7.70 28.82 16.62
C ARG A 144 8.47 29.57 15.53
N ARG A 145 7.75 30.00 14.49
CA ARG A 145 8.30 30.90 13.47
C ARG A 145 8.89 32.14 14.17
N PRO A 146 10.18 32.46 13.96
CA PRO A 146 10.70 33.74 14.43
C PRO A 146 9.94 34.86 13.71
N HIS A 147 9.33 35.73 14.49
CA HIS A 147 8.67 36.94 13.99
C HIS A 147 9.76 37.86 13.46
N LEU A 148 9.82 38.02 12.13
CA LEU A 148 10.67 39.01 11.48
C LEU A 148 10.29 40.39 12.03
N ARG A 149 11.16 40.97 12.84
CA ARG A 149 11.06 42.37 13.26
C ARG A 149 11.07 43.22 11.98
N ARG A 150 10.00 43.99 11.74
CA ARG A 150 10.02 45.05 10.72
C ARG A 150 11.05 46.09 11.17
N PRO A 151 12.09 46.40 10.37
CA PRO A 151 12.89 47.59 10.64
C PRO A 151 12.00 48.81 10.41
N THR A 152 11.63 49.48 11.49
CA THR A 152 11.09 50.83 11.47
C THR A 152 12.19 51.78 10.99
N GLY A 153 11.95 52.44 9.86
CA GLY A 153 12.85 53.44 9.31
C GLY A 153 12.92 54.70 10.18
N HIS A 154 14.12 55.28 10.23
CA HIS A 154 14.51 56.67 10.54
C HIS A 154 15.88 56.79 9.88
N GLY A 155 16.28 57.77 9.07
CA GLY A 155 15.76 59.06 8.62
C GLY A 155 16.96 59.75 7.95
N GLY A 156 16.75 60.73 7.07
CA GLY A 156 17.85 61.58 6.61
C GLY A 156 17.70 62.08 5.18
N ALA A 157 17.30 63.33 5.06
CA ALA A 157 17.24 64.11 3.84
C ALA A 157 18.64 64.44 3.28
N ALA A 158 18.75 64.61 1.96
CA ALA A 158 19.62 65.59 1.31
C ALA A 158 19.28 65.74 -0.19
N VAL A 159 18.68 66.89 -0.50
CA VAL A 159 18.77 67.79 -1.68
C VAL A 159 19.18 67.29 -3.09
N PRO A 160 18.58 67.85 -4.17
CA PRO A 160 19.08 67.73 -5.54
C PRO A 160 19.87 68.98 -6.00
N GLU A 161 21.00 68.76 -6.67
CA GLU A 161 21.66 69.60 -7.71
C GLU A 161 22.38 68.59 -8.62
N VAL A 162 22.34 68.62 -9.95
CA VAL A 162 22.56 69.68 -10.96
C VAL A 162 21.87 69.27 -12.27
#